data_AF-A0A179I1F2-F1
#
_entry.id   AF-A0A179I1F2-F1
#
_cell.length_a   1.000
_cell.length_b   1.000
_cell.length_c   1.000
_cell.angle_alpha   90.00
_cell.angle_beta   90.00
_cell.angle_gamma   90.00
#
_symmetry.space_group_name_H-M   'P 1'
#
loop_
_entity.id
_entity.type
_entity.pdbx_description
1 polymer ?
#
loop_
_entity_poly.entity_id
_entity_poly.type
_entity_poly.pdbx_seq_one_letter_code
_entity_poly.pdbx_strand_id
1 'polypeptide(L)'
;MSAAEAQETLQRSMSSDPGVQLHLDINALYIVLSTQSASKAWHWALYLHIGPRLGWVFYITNLGCVRWEYHCDEAADMAYSATAVSAVKIAEMVPEMHEALRRRIGLDGRPAAKLQDTEQFGPLTCRSWLLQALYELDNEGYVSVLPGCSATDVGKEASSLASTNQHLLEKKMAKMAELRKKINSACCAL
;
A
#
# COMPACT_ATOMS: atom_id res chain seq x y z
N MET A 1 25.26 -26.07 19.98
CA MET A 1 24.83 -24.66 19.97
C MET A 1 24.86 -24.15 21.38
N SER A 2 25.82 -23.29 21.70
CA SER A 2 25.94 -22.64 23.00
C SER A 2 24.96 -21.45 23.11
N ALA A 3 24.66 -21.03 24.35
CA ALA A 3 23.85 -19.83 24.59
C ALA A 3 24.44 -18.56 23.93
N ALA A 4 25.78 -18.50 23.81
CA ALA A 4 26.48 -17.42 23.15
C ALA A 4 26.27 -17.42 21.62
N GLU A 5 26.31 -18.60 20.97
CA GLU A 5 26.01 -18.73 19.54
C GLU A 5 24.54 -18.38 19.23
N ALA A 6 23.64 -18.69 20.16
CA ALA A 6 22.22 -18.32 20.05
C ALA A 6 22.00 -16.81 20.24
N GLN A 7 22.72 -16.15 21.16
CA GLN A 7 22.68 -14.71 21.38
C GLN A 7 23.30 -13.92 20.22
N GLU A 8 24.40 -14.39 19.63
CA GLU A 8 25.03 -13.76 18.47
C GLU A 8 24.16 -13.88 17.22
N THR A 9 23.48 -15.03 17.04
CA THR A 9 22.45 -15.21 16.01
C THR A 9 21.26 -14.27 16.25
N LEU A 10 20.89 -14.03 17.52
CA LEU A 10 19.85 -13.07 17.90
C LEU A 10 20.26 -11.63 17.59
N GLN A 11 21.47 -11.21 17.96
CA GLN A 11 22.00 -9.88 17.69
C GLN A 11 22.13 -9.61 16.19
N ARG A 12 22.52 -10.61 15.38
CA ARG A 12 22.46 -10.53 13.92
C ARG A 12 21.03 -10.49 13.35
N SER A 13 20.05 -11.06 14.05
CA SER A 13 18.63 -11.03 13.64
C SER A 13 17.84 -9.82 14.17
N MET A 14 18.33 -9.17 15.23
CA MET A 14 17.69 -8.04 15.93
C MET A 14 18.34 -6.70 15.62
N SER A 15 19.59 -6.66 15.13
CA SER A 15 20.14 -5.45 14.54
C SER A 15 19.61 -5.32 13.11
N SER A 16 18.69 -4.37 12.95
CA SER A 16 17.94 -4.03 11.73
C SER A 16 16.83 -5.01 11.31
N ASP A 17 15.67 -4.97 11.96
CA ASP A 17 14.42 -5.03 11.18
C ASP A 17 14.05 -3.56 10.94
N PRO A 18 14.57 -2.89 9.89
CA PRO A 18 13.86 -1.71 9.42
C PRO A 18 12.48 -2.26 9.07
N GLY A 19 11.42 -1.72 9.68
CA GLY A 19 10.06 -2.12 9.31
C GLY A 19 9.97 -2.19 7.79
N VAL A 20 9.31 -3.22 7.26
CA VAL A 20 9.31 -3.57 5.82
C VAL A 20 9.30 -2.30 4.98
N GLN A 21 10.47 -1.92 4.48
CA GLN A 21 10.63 -0.65 3.79
C GLN A 21 10.20 -0.90 2.35
N LEU A 22 9.15 -0.21 1.91
CA LEU A 22 8.80 -0.21 0.50
C LEU A 22 9.85 0.62 -0.24
N HIS A 23 10.45 0.02 -1.26
CA HIS A 23 11.30 0.75 -2.20
C HIS A 23 10.39 1.48 -3.18
N LEU A 24 10.24 2.79 -2.99
CA LEU A 24 9.43 3.67 -3.82
C LEU A 24 10.37 4.63 -4.57
N ASP A 25 10.20 4.72 -5.87
CA ASP A 25 10.91 5.64 -6.72
C ASP A 25 10.26 7.03 -6.63
N ILE A 26 11.11 8.05 -6.58
CA ILE A 26 10.66 9.45 -6.59
C ILE A 26 10.09 9.78 -7.97
N ASN A 27 9.08 10.63 -8.00
CA ASN A 27 8.31 11.04 -9.18
C ASN A 27 7.53 9.88 -9.80
N ALA A 28 6.95 9.02 -8.95
CA ALA A 28 6.14 7.90 -9.41
C ALA A 28 4.82 7.79 -8.64
N LEU A 29 3.82 7.30 -9.35
CA LEU A 29 2.50 7.02 -8.82
C LEU A 29 2.37 5.52 -8.56
N TYR A 30 1.82 5.18 -7.40
CA TYR A 30 1.64 3.83 -6.92
C TYR A 30 0.19 3.56 -6.55
N ILE A 31 -0.24 2.30 -6.72
CA ILE A 31 -1.37 1.74 -5.97
C ILE A 31 -0.81 1.08 -4.73
N VAL A 32 -1.25 1.52 -3.56
CA VAL A 32 -0.84 0.96 -2.27
C VAL A 32 -2.03 0.24 -1.64
N LEU A 33 -1.81 -1.01 -1.25
CA LEU A 33 -2.77 -1.78 -0.45
C LEU A 33 -2.26 -1.87 0.98
N SER A 34 -3.14 -1.57 1.93
CA SER A 34 -2.86 -1.66 3.36
C SER A 34 -3.85 -2.55 4.08
N THR A 35 -3.40 -3.24 5.12
CA THR A 35 -4.28 -3.97 6.04
C THR A 35 -5.16 -3.00 6.84
N GLN A 36 -6.35 -3.46 7.22
CA GLN A 36 -7.26 -2.74 8.10
C GLN A 36 -7.46 -3.54 9.38
N SER A 37 -7.43 -2.87 10.53
CA SER A 37 -7.64 -3.54 11.82
C SER A 37 -9.02 -4.18 11.96
N ALA A 38 -10.03 -3.61 11.29
CA ALA A 38 -11.43 -4.02 11.39
C ALA A 38 -11.87 -5.05 10.33
N SER A 39 -11.08 -5.31 9.28
CA SER A 39 -11.50 -6.22 8.21
C SER A 39 -10.33 -6.96 7.56
N LYS A 40 -10.61 -8.13 6.98
CA LYS A 40 -9.65 -8.84 6.12
C LYS A 40 -9.50 -8.21 4.73
N ALA A 41 -10.26 -7.16 4.42
CA ALA A 41 -10.17 -6.47 3.15
C ALA A 41 -9.05 -5.42 3.20
N TRP A 42 -8.36 -5.25 2.07
CA TRP A 42 -7.34 -4.21 1.94
C TRP A 42 -7.98 -2.84 1.78
N HIS A 43 -7.35 -1.83 2.36
CA HIS A 43 -7.59 -0.44 2.00
C HIS A 43 -6.77 -0.09 0.75
N TRP A 44 -7.40 0.60 -0.19
CA TRP A 44 -6.81 0.95 -1.49
C TRP A 44 -6.56 2.45 -1.56
N ALA A 45 -5.33 2.83 -1.88
CA ALA A 45 -4.95 4.22 -2.05
C ALA A 45 -4.05 4.41 -3.28
N LEU A 46 -4.17 5.57 -3.91
CA LEU A 46 -3.14 6.08 -4.83
C LEU A 46 -2.11 6.83 -4.00
N TYR A 47 -0.83 6.62 -4.28
CA TYR A 47 0.27 7.35 -3.64
C TYR A 47 1.19 7.95 -4.69
N LEU A 48 1.25 9.27 -4.74
CA LEU A 48 2.21 10.01 -5.56
C LEU A 48 3.45 10.31 -4.72
N HIS A 49 4.54 9.58 -4.95
CA HIS A 49 5.80 9.77 -4.24
C HIS A 49 6.65 10.83 -4.96
N ILE A 50 6.93 11.95 -4.29
CA ILE A 50 7.60 13.12 -4.92
C ILE A 50 8.93 13.49 -4.27
N GLY A 51 9.31 12.79 -3.21
CA GLY A 51 10.58 12.97 -2.52
C GLY A 51 10.73 11.97 -1.37
N PRO A 52 11.94 11.86 -0.77
CA PRO A 52 12.26 10.77 0.16
C PRO A 52 11.30 10.60 1.33
N ARG A 53 10.66 11.69 1.77
CA ARG A 53 9.68 11.74 2.86
C ARG A 53 8.49 12.64 2.50
N LEU A 54 8.14 12.67 1.22
CA LEU A 54 7.10 13.55 0.72
C LEU A 54 6.31 12.88 -0.38
N GLY A 55 5.00 13.01 -0.28
CA GLY A 55 4.07 12.56 -1.30
C GLY A 55 2.64 12.89 -0.90
N TRP A 56 1.72 12.51 -1.77
CA TRP A 56 0.29 12.66 -1.54
C TRP A 56 -0.40 11.31 -1.65
N VAL A 57 -1.26 11.03 -0.68
CA VAL A 57 -2.09 9.83 -0.67
C VAL A 57 -3.53 10.22 -0.96
N PHE A 58 -4.17 9.47 -1.86
CA PHE A 58 -5.55 9.70 -2.28
C PHE A 58 -6.35 8.43 -2.07
N TYR A 59 -7.43 8.53 -1.31
CA TYR A 59 -8.25 7.38 -0.98
C TYR A 59 -9.65 7.81 -0.58
N ILE A 60 -10.57 6.83 -0.53
CA ILE A 60 -11.90 7.04 0.02
C ILE A 60 -12.15 6.11 1.19
N THR A 61 -12.85 6.59 2.20
CA THR A 61 -13.24 5.78 3.36
C THR A 61 -14.74 5.80 3.55
N ASN A 62 -15.21 4.74 4.20
CA ASN A 62 -16.54 4.69 4.76
C ASN A 62 -16.40 4.04 6.13
N LEU A 63 -16.01 4.86 7.13
CA LEU A 63 -15.77 4.44 8.53
C LEU A 63 -17.09 4.08 9.25
N GLY A 64 -17.92 3.24 8.64
CA GLY A 64 -19.24 2.85 9.15
C GLY A 64 -20.31 3.93 9.02
N CYS A 65 -20.08 4.93 8.15
CA CYS A 65 -21.01 6.03 7.92
C CYS A 65 -21.96 5.71 6.75
N VAL A 66 -22.98 6.54 6.55
CA VAL A 66 -23.93 6.40 5.44
C VAL A 66 -23.30 6.87 4.12
N ARG A 67 -22.17 7.59 4.17
CA ARG A 67 -21.57 8.26 3.01
C ARG A 67 -20.07 7.98 2.92
N TRP A 68 -19.61 7.77 1.69
CA TRP A 68 -18.18 7.71 1.36
C TRP A 68 -17.56 9.11 1.39
N GLU A 69 -16.38 9.21 1.98
CA GLU A 69 -15.59 10.44 2.08
C GLU A 69 -14.27 10.28 1.34
N TYR A 70 -13.85 11.33 0.65
CA TYR A 70 -12.58 11.37 -0.07
C TYR A 70 -11.55 12.13 0.74
N HIS A 71 -10.33 11.59 0.74
CA HIS A 71 -9.18 12.15 1.42
C HIS A 71 -8.04 12.35 0.42
N CYS A 72 -7.32 13.46 0.60
CA CYS A 72 -6.11 13.82 -0.13
C CYS A 72 -5.15 14.42 0.88
N ASP A 73 -4.32 13.58 1.47
CA ASP A 73 -3.43 13.98 2.56
C ASP A 73 -1.98 14.00 2.10
N GLU A 74 -1.21 14.94 2.65
CA GLU A 74 0.24 14.85 2.55
C GLU A 74 0.70 13.69 3.42
N ALA A 75 1.45 12.76 2.82
CA ALA A 75 1.94 11.57 3.49
C ALA A 75 3.46 11.58 3.50
N ALA A 76 4.01 11.81 4.69
CA ALA A 76 5.44 11.98 4.88
C ALA A 76 6.24 10.67 4.81
N ASP A 77 5.60 9.48 4.82
CA ASP A 77 6.39 8.26 4.95
C ASP A 77 5.67 6.94 4.58
N MET A 78 4.99 6.89 3.43
CA MET A 78 4.34 5.65 2.99
C MET A 78 5.33 4.49 2.80
N ALA A 79 6.61 4.78 2.58
CA ALA A 79 7.67 3.78 2.49
C ALA A 79 7.88 2.98 3.79
N TYR A 80 7.48 3.52 4.94
CA TYR A 80 7.63 2.89 6.27
C TYR A 80 6.28 2.56 6.92
N SER A 81 5.20 2.56 6.14
CA SER A 81 3.88 2.22 6.65
C SER A 81 3.84 0.78 7.17
N ALA A 82 3.57 0.63 8.47
CA ALA A 82 3.46 -0.67 9.13
C ALA A 82 2.27 -1.51 8.64
N THR A 83 1.29 -0.88 7.98
CA THR A 83 0.08 -1.54 7.49
C THR A 83 0.14 -1.84 5.99
N ALA A 84 1.05 -1.21 5.25
CA ALA A 84 1.18 -1.43 3.81
C ALA A 84 1.70 -2.85 3.52
N VAL A 85 1.00 -3.55 2.63
CA VAL A 85 1.32 -4.92 2.23
C VAL A 85 1.77 -5.01 0.78
N SER A 86 1.40 -4.05 -0.06
CA SER A 86 1.92 -3.96 -1.42
C SER A 86 1.92 -2.52 -1.94
N ALA A 87 2.82 -2.26 -2.87
CA ALA A 87 2.85 -1.07 -3.70
C ALA A 87 3.14 -1.48 -5.14
N VAL A 88 2.22 -1.20 -6.06
CA VAL A 88 2.39 -1.43 -7.50
C VAL A 88 2.62 -0.09 -8.18
N LYS A 89 3.78 0.06 -8.84
CA LYS A 89 4.11 1.26 -9.61
C LYS A 89 3.23 1.29 -10.87
N ILE A 90 2.52 2.40 -11.09
CA ILE A 90 1.62 2.54 -12.24
C ILE A 90 2.08 3.61 -13.23
N ALA A 91 2.87 4.59 -12.80
CA ALA A 91 3.45 5.57 -13.69
C ALA A 91 4.72 6.18 -13.11
N GLU A 92 5.65 6.53 -14.00
CA GLU A 92 6.72 7.49 -13.76
C GLU A 92 6.32 8.80 -14.43
N MET A 93 6.65 9.93 -13.81
CA MET A 93 6.36 11.24 -14.37
C MET A 93 7.46 12.23 -14.06
N VAL A 94 7.45 13.34 -14.81
CA VAL A 94 8.32 14.47 -14.51
C VAL A 94 7.71 15.33 -13.40
N PRO A 95 8.51 16.01 -12.57
CA PRO A 95 8.02 16.80 -11.44
C PRO A 95 6.96 17.85 -11.79
N GLU A 96 7.02 18.42 -12.99
CA GLU A 96 6.09 19.42 -13.51
C GLU A 96 4.66 18.87 -13.64
N MET A 97 4.49 17.55 -13.78
CA MET A 97 3.18 16.91 -13.89
C MET A 97 2.52 16.65 -12.53
N HIS A 98 3.25 16.72 -11.42
CA HIS A 98 2.74 16.33 -10.11
C HIS A 98 1.46 17.08 -9.72
N GLU A 99 1.46 18.40 -9.92
CA GLU A 99 0.35 19.25 -9.50
C GLU A 99 -0.85 19.16 -10.46
N ALA A 100 -0.60 18.96 -11.75
CA ALA A 100 -1.64 18.64 -12.73
C ALA A 100 -2.31 17.28 -12.43
N LEU A 101 -1.52 16.25 -12.14
CA LEU A 101 -2.03 14.93 -11.76
C LEU A 101 -2.81 15.01 -10.45
N ARG A 102 -2.27 15.68 -9.43
CA ARG A 102 -2.95 15.89 -8.14
C ARG A 102 -4.31 16.57 -8.36
N ARG A 103 -4.35 17.64 -9.16
CA ARG A 103 -5.59 18.33 -9.55
C ARG A 103 -6.58 17.39 -10.22
N ARG A 104 -6.11 16.53 -11.12
CA ARG A 104 -6.97 15.59 -11.84
C ARG A 104 -7.52 14.49 -10.95
N ILE A 105 -6.75 13.98 -9.99
CA ILE A 105 -7.25 12.97 -9.04
C ILE A 105 -8.29 13.61 -8.12
N GLY A 106 -7.95 14.76 -7.55
CA GLY A 106 -8.83 15.54 -6.68
C GLY A 106 -8.07 16.50 -5.77
N LEU A 107 -8.71 17.63 -5.46
CA LEU A 107 -8.22 18.62 -4.49
C LEU A 107 -9.32 18.97 -3.49
N ASP A 108 -8.91 19.50 -2.34
CA ASP A 108 -9.80 20.11 -1.35
C ASP A 108 -10.98 19.21 -0.93
N GLY A 109 -10.72 17.91 -0.76
CA GLY A 109 -11.73 16.93 -0.37
C GLY A 109 -12.73 16.56 -1.48
N ARG A 110 -12.43 16.90 -2.74
CA ARG A 110 -13.29 16.59 -3.89
C ARG A 110 -12.55 15.72 -4.91
N PRO A 111 -12.96 14.45 -5.08
CA PRO A 111 -12.41 13.61 -6.13
C PRO A 111 -13.04 13.99 -7.47
N ALA A 112 -12.26 13.88 -8.55
CA ALA A 112 -12.81 14.03 -9.90
C ALA A 112 -13.67 12.82 -10.29
N ALA A 113 -13.21 11.60 -9.95
CA ALA A 113 -14.02 10.40 -10.07
C ALA A 113 -15.16 10.43 -9.06
N LYS A 114 -16.40 10.19 -9.53
CA LYS A 114 -17.60 10.31 -8.71
C LYS A 114 -17.65 9.26 -7.59
N LEU A 115 -18.12 9.68 -6.41
CA LEU A 115 -18.38 8.79 -5.27
C LEU A 115 -19.77 8.16 -5.40
N GLN A 116 -19.95 7.28 -6.39
CA GLN A 116 -21.18 6.52 -6.58
C GLN A 116 -20.92 5.17 -7.25
N ASP A 117 -21.93 4.30 -7.23
CA ASP A 117 -21.91 3.07 -8.01
C ASP A 117 -21.84 3.39 -9.51
N THR A 118 -21.20 2.50 -10.26
CA THR A 118 -21.08 2.62 -11.72
C THR A 118 -21.36 1.27 -12.38
N GLU A 119 -21.82 1.30 -13.63
CA GLU A 119 -22.04 0.07 -14.41
C GLU A 119 -20.71 -0.67 -14.68
N GLN A 120 -19.63 0.08 -14.89
CA GLN A 120 -18.33 -0.49 -15.26
C GLN A 120 -17.56 -1.06 -14.06
N PHE A 121 -17.61 -0.41 -12.89
CA PHE A 121 -16.82 -0.81 -11.70
C PHE A 121 -17.67 -1.34 -10.55
N GLY A 122 -19.00 -1.37 -10.70
CA GLY A 122 -19.94 -1.91 -9.73
C GLY A 122 -20.18 -1.01 -8.52
N PRO A 123 -20.54 -1.60 -7.36
CA PRO A 123 -20.76 -0.86 -6.12
C PRO A 123 -19.55 -0.04 -5.68
N LEU A 124 -19.79 1.11 -5.09
CA LEU A 124 -18.74 2.00 -4.60
C LEU A 124 -18.00 1.40 -3.41
N THR A 125 -16.69 1.27 -3.59
CA THR A 125 -15.70 0.81 -2.61
C THR A 125 -14.40 1.58 -2.85
N CYS A 126 -13.47 1.59 -1.89
CA CYS A 126 -12.14 2.16 -2.11
C CYS A 126 -11.42 1.54 -3.33
N ARG A 127 -11.64 0.24 -3.59
CA ARG A 127 -11.14 -0.44 -4.78
C ARG A 127 -11.81 0.07 -6.06
N SER A 128 -13.14 0.04 -6.15
CA SER A 128 -13.84 0.42 -7.39
C SER A 128 -13.65 1.90 -7.73
N TRP A 129 -13.60 2.78 -6.74
CA TRP A 129 -13.24 4.19 -6.94
C TRP A 129 -11.82 4.34 -7.49
N LEU A 130 -10.83 3.63 -6.91
CA LEU A 130 -9.45 3.71 -7.38
C LEU A 130 -9.32 3.20 -8.82
N LEU A 131 -9.98 2.08 -9.14
CA LEU A 131 -9.97 1.51 -10.49
C LEU A 131 -10.63 2.44 -11.51
N GLN A 132 -11.71 3.13 -11.12
CA GLN A 132 -12.32 4.17 -11.94
C GLN A 132 -11.35 5.34 -12.16
N ALA A 133 -10.74 5.87 -11.09
CA ALA A 133 -9.78 6.95 -11.20
C ALA A 133 -8.61 6.57 -12.10
N LEU A 134 -8.08 5.35 -11.97
CA LEU A 134 -7.01 4.84 -12.84
C LEU A 134 -7.43 4.76 -14.31
N TYR A 135 -8.62 4.23 -14.58
CA TYR A 135 -9.17 4.16 -15.93
C TYR A 135 -9.34 5.55 -16.57
N GLU A 136 -9.83 6.53 -15.80
CA GLU A 136 -9.97 7.89 -16.28
C GLU A 136 -8.60 8.55 -16.55
N LEU A 137 -7.62 8.37 -15.65
CA LEU A 137 -6.26 8.87 -15.83
C LEU A 137 -5.58 8.28 -17.07
N ASP A 138 -5.79 6.99 -17.35
CA ASP A 138 -5.25 6.29 -18.51
C ASP A 138 -5.85 6.82 -19.81
N ASN A 139 -7.18 6.96 -19.87
CA ASN A 139 -7.88 7.51 -21.03
C ASN A 139 -7.52 8.97 -21.33
N GLU A 140 -7.16 9.74 -20.31
CA GLU A 140 -6.74 11.13 -20.45
C GLU A 140 -5.23 11.29 -20.68
N GLY A 141 -4.47 10.20 -20.65
CA GLY A 141 -3.02 10.21 -20.92
C GLY A 141 -2.16 10.70 -19.75
N TYR A 142 -2.69 10.76 -18.53
CA TYR A 142 -1.90 11.04 -17.33
C TYR A 142 -1.04 9.85 -16.91
N VAL A 143 -1.52 8.63 -17.19
CA VAL A 143 -0.81 7.37 -16.98
C VAL A 143 -0.95 6.51 -18.23
N SER A 144 -0.19 5.42 -18.32
CA SER A 144 -0.31 4.46 -19.42
C SER A 144 -0.28 3.05 -18.87
N VAL A 145 -1.46 2.43 -18.81
CA VAL A 145 -1.58 1.00 -18.57
C VAL A 145 -1.08 0.27 -19.82
N LEU A 146 -0.36 -0.84 -19.64
CA LEU A 146 0.24 -1.59 -20.75
C LEU A 146 -0.80 -1.95 -21.82
N PRO A 147 -0.44 -1.92 -23.13
CA PRO A 147 -1.36 -2.33 -24.19
C PRO A 147 -1.94 -3.72 -23.95
N GLY A 148 -3.27 -3.81 -23.96
CA GLY A 148 -4.00 -5.06 -23.69
C GLY A 148 -4.26 -5.35 -22.21
N CYS A 149 -3.78 -4.51 -21.30
CA CYS A 149 -4.13 -4.54 -19.88
C CYS A 149 -5.17 -3.46 -19.56
N SER A 150 -6.06 -3.76 -18.62
CA SER A 150 -7.05 -2.80 -18.10
C SER A 150 -6.71 -2.36 -16.68
N ALA A 151 -7.34 -1.28 -16.20
CA ALA A 151 -7.28 -0.90 -14.78
C ALA A 151 -7.63 -2.07 -13.85
N THR A 152 -8.60 -2.91 -14.24
CA THR A 152 -8.99 -4.11 -13.50
C THR A 152 -7.85 -5.13 -13.39
N ASP A 153 -7.01 -5.27 -14.43
CA ASP A 153 -5.87 -6.18 -14.42
C ASP A 153 -4.75 -5.68 -13.49
N VAL A 154 -4.47 -4.38 -13.50
CA VAL A 154 -3.60 -3.74 -12.50
C VAL A 154 -4.14 -3.98 -11.08
N GLY A 155 -5.46 -3.88 -10.90
CA GLY A 155 -6.11 -4.23 -9.63
C GLY A 155 -5.92 -5.70 -9.21
N LYS A 156 -5.97 -6.66 -10.15
CA LYS A 156 -5.69 -8.07 -9.86
C LYS A 156 -4.23 -8.26 -9.46
N GLU A 157 -3.29 -7.62 -10.16
CA GLU A 157 -1.87 -7.65 -9.83
C GLU A 157 -1.61 -7.13 -8.40
N ALA A 158 -2.14 -5.95 -8.07
CA ALA A 158 -1.99 -5.36 -6.74
C ALA A 158 -2.55 -6.27 -5.62
N SER A 159 -3.72 -6.88 -5.86
CA SER A 159 -4.36 -7.80 -4.91
C SER A 159 -3.58 -9.10 -4.74
N SER A 160 -3.06 -9.65 -5.86
CA SER A 160 -2.22 -10.85 -5.86
C SER A 160 -0.94 -10.61 -5.08
N LEU A 161 -0.25 -9.50 -5.34
CA LEU A 161 0.95 -9.09 -4.63
C LEU A 161 0.68 -8.90 -3.12
N ALA A 162 -0.42 -8.22 -2.76
CA ALA A 162 -0.82 -8.04 -1.36
C ALA A 162 -1.07 -9.39 -0.66
N SER A 163 -1.76 -10.32 -1.34
CA SER A 163 -2.06 -11.65 -0.79
C SER A 163 -0.78 -12.46 -0.55
N THR A 164 0.13 -12.47 -1.53
CA THR A 164 1.43 -13.15 -1.40
C THR A 164 2.26 -12.53 -0.29
N ASN A 165 2.35 -11.20 -0.22
CA ASN A 165 3.13 -10.51 0.81
C ASN A 165 2.54 -10.75 2.22
N GLN A 166 1.22 -10.68 2.37
CA GLN A 166 0.54 -10.97 3.64
C GLN A 166 0.85 -12.40 4.11
N HIS A 167 0.77 -13.39 3.22
CA HIS A 167 1.10 -14.77 3.55
C HIS A 167 2.56 -14.94 4.00
N LEU A 168 3.50 -14.27 3.32
CA LEU A 168 4.91 -14.28 3.68
C LEU A 168 5.16 -13.64 5.05
N LEU A 169 4.48 -12.53 5.35
CA LEU A 169 4.55 -11.86 6.65
C LEU A 169 4.05 -12.77 7.78
N GLU A 170 2.90 -13.41 7.61
CA GLU A 170 2.34 -14.35 8.58
C GLU A 170 3.31 -15.51 8.86
N LYS A 171 3.91 -16.07 7.80
CA LYS A 171 4.90 -17.15 7.92
C LYS A 171 6.17 -16.67 8.64
N LYS A 172 6.66 -15.46 8.35
CA LYS A 172 7.81 -14.84 9.05
C LYS A 172 7.48 -14.67 10.53
N MET A 173 6.30 -14.13 10.86
CA MET A 173 5.85 -13.89 12.23
C MET A 173 5.70 -15.19 13.03
N ALA A 174 5.10 -16.23 12.45
CA ALA A 174 4.97 -17.54 13.10
C ALA A 174 6.35 -18.16 13.40
N LYS A 175 7.28 -18.09 12.44
CA LYS A 175 8.66 -18.57 12.64
C LYS A 175 9.39 -17.79 13.74
N MET A 176 9.22 -16.47 13.80
CA MET A 176 9.81 -15.64 14.85
C MET A 176 9.19 -15.94 16.23
N ALA A 177 7.89 -16.16 16.31
CA ALA A 177 7.22 -16.52 17.56
C ALA A 177 7.74 -17.86 18.11
N GLU A 178 7.92 -18.86 17.24
CA GLU A 178 8.49 -20.15 17.62
C GLU A 178 9.95 -20.02 18.08
N LEU A 179 10.75 -19.20 17.39
CA LEU A 179 12.12 -18.93 17.82
C LEU A 179 12.16 -18.27 19.21
N ARG A 180 11.31 -17.27 19.46
CA ARG A 180 11.18 -16.61 20.77
C ARG A 180 10.80 -17.59 21.87
N LYS A 181 9.87 -18.51 21.60
CA LYS A 181 9.46 -19.55 22.54
C LYS A 181 10.62 -20.48 22.93
N LYS A 182 11.41 -20.92 21.95
CA LYS A 182 12.59 -21.79 22.18
C LYS A 182 13.64 -21.10 23.05
N ILE A 183 13.89 -19.81 22.80
CA ILE A 183 14.86 -19.03 23.58
C ILE A 183 14.39 -18.87 25.03
N ASN A 184 13.13 -18.46 25.24
CA ASN A 184 12.59 -18.29 26.58
C ASN A 184 12.64 -19.61 27.39
N SER A 185 12.36 -20.74 26.73
CA SER A 185 12.47 -22.06 27.36
C SER A 185 13.91 -22.44 27.72
N ALA A 186 14.90 -22.01 26.94
CA ALA A 186 16.32 -22.27 27.22
C ALA A 186 16.86 -21.38 28.34
N CYS A 187 16.39 -20.12 28.42
CA CYS A 187 16.78 -19.19 29.49
C CYS A 187 16.15 -19.54 30.84
N CYS A 188 14.94 -20.11 30.89
CA CYS A 188 14.31 -20.53 32.15
C CYS A 188 14.84 -21.87 32.70
N ALA A 189 15.70 -22.57 31.95
CA ALA A 189 16.31 -23.85 32.36
C ALA A 189 17.73 -23.68 32.95
N LEU A 190 18.19 -22.44 33.11
CA LEU A 190 19.46 -22.03 33.74
C LEU A 190 19.16 -21.28 35.04
#